data_AF-A0A1I1Z455-F1
#
_entry.id   AF-A0A1I1Z455-F1
#
_cell.length_a   1.000
_cell.length_b   1.000
_cell.length_c   1.000
_cell.angle_alpha   90.00
_cell.angle_beta   90.00
_cell.angle_gamma   90.00
#
_symmetry.space_group_name_H-M   'P 1'
#
loop_
_entity.id
_entity.type
_entity.pdbx_description
1 polymer ?
#
loop_
_entity_poly.entity_id
_entity_poly.type
_entity_poly.pdbx_seq_one_letter_code
_entity_poly.pdbx_strand_id
1 'polypeptide(L)'
;MKERAESRGFRVCALGAFVSRHSMAPEVGVGRPDAKDEAIMADFGRKAYEKILVGDYTLHKQPVTHWSSSEWANQTIAFREKNKEPYCFPKEFRAKKISDDCIKCKTCVRNCPVDTIDIENKTFDIDACIGCYGCINRCPMHAISVTGPEVTEFMKGFIDMFKNTRLEPELFL
;
A
#
# COMPACT_ATOMS: atom_id res chain seq x y z
N MET A 1 -8.53 -11.30 -4.46
CA MET A 1 -9.52 -10.28 -4.03
C MET A 1 -10.93 -10.60 -4.53
N LYS A 2 -11.14 -10.83 -5.84
CA LYS A 2 -12.44 -11.20 -6.43
C LYS A 2 -13.17 -12.31 -5.67
N GLU A 3 -12.54 -13.49 -5.57
CA GLU A 3 -13.13 -14.67 -4.91
C GLU A 3 -13.58 -14.38 -3.47
N ARG A 4 -12.79 -13.62 -2.72
CA ARG A 4 -13.12 -13.22 -1.33
C ARG A 4 -14.26 -12.22 -1.24
N ALA A 5 -14.42 -11.35 -2.25
CA ALA A 5 -15.57 -10.44 -2.32
C ALA A 5 -16.84 -11.23 -2.67
N GLU A 6 -16.77 -12.10 -3.67
CA GLU A 6 -17.90 -12.92 -4.12
C GLU A 6 -18.38 -13.90 -3.04
N SER A 7 -17.46 -14.50 -2.27
CA SER A 7 -17.82 -15.35 -1.13
C SER A 7 -18.55 -14.62 0.00
N ARG A 8 -18.56 -13.29 -0.02
CA ARG A 8 -19.29 -12.41 0.92
C ARG A 8 -20.55 -11.80 0.30
N GLY A 9 -20.99 -12.30 -0.87
CA GLY A 9 -22.22 -11.85 -1.53
C GLY A 9 -22.06 -10.62 -2.42
N PHE A 10 -20.85 -10.13 -2.65
CA PHE A 10 -20.61 -9.04 -3.60
C PHE A 10 -20.59 -9.54 -5.04
N ARG A 11 -21.07 -8.74 -5.99
CA ARG A 11 -20.92 -8.99 -7.43
C ARG A 11 -19.83 -8.08 -7.98
N VAL A 12 -18.70 -8.65 -8.36
CA VAL A 12 -17.58 -7.89 -8.92
C VAL A 12 -17.85 -7.64 -10.40
N CYS A 13 -18.03 -6.38 -10.80
CA CYS A 13 -18.21 -5.97 -12.20
C CYS A 13 -16.96 -5.38 -12.85
N ALA A 14 -15.96 -4.97 -12.06
CA ALA A 14 -14.74 -4.34 -12.55
C ALA A 14 -13.59 -4.51 -11.55
N LEU A 15 -12.35 -4.58 -12.04
CA LEU A 15 -11.11 -4.54 -11.25
C LEU A 15 -10.10 -3.61 -11.93
N GLY A 16 -9.30 -2.90 -11.14
CA GLY A 16 -8.21 -2.07 -11.63
C GLY A 16 -6.98 -2.20 -10.75
N ALA A 17 -5.81 -2.34 -11.36
CA ALA A 17 -4.51 -2.23 -10.70
C ALA A 17 -3.91 -0.87 -11.06
N PHE A 18 -4.14 0.12 -10.20
CA PHE A 18 -3.66 1.48 -10.40
C PHE A 18 -2.29 1.69 -9.78
N VAL A 19 -1.48 2.54 -10.41
CA VAL A 19 -0.14 2.88 -9.94
C VAL A 19 -0.20 4.17 -9.15
N SER A 20 0.39 4.18 -7.96
CA SER A 20 0.55 5.36 -7.12
C SER A 20 1.88 5.30 -6.39
N ARG A 21 2.30 6.43 -5.81
CA ARG A 21 3.48 6.48 -4.96
C ARG A 21 3.35 5.49 -3.79
N HIS A 22 4.36 4.65 -3.62
CA HIS A 22 4.34 3.59 -2.62
C HIS A 22 4.35 4.16 -1.19
N SER A 23 3.59 3.53 -0.29
CA SER A 23 3.38 4.03 1.08
C SER A 23 4.60 3.87 2.00
N MET A 24 5.49 2.92 1.74
CA MET A 24 6.69 2.70 2.58
C MET A 24 7.96 3.25 1.94
N ALA A 25 7.95 3.43 0.62
CA ALA A 25 9.10 3.74 -0.22
C ALA A 25 8.68 4.88 -1.16
N PRO A 26 8.63 6.13 -0.67
CA PRO A 26 8.10 7.26 -1.44
C PRO A 26 8.85 7.50 -2.77
N GLU A 27 10.06 6.95 -2.93
CA GLU A 27 10.87 6.92 -4.15
C GLU A 27 10.29 6.03 -5.26
N VAL A 28 9.44 5.05 -4.90
CA VAL A 28 8.78 4.17 -5.86
C VAL A 28 7.45 4.78 -6.28
N GLY A 29 7.29 4.99 -7.59
CA GLY A 29 6.08 5.63 -8.13
C GLY A 29 6.00 7.13 -7.85
N VAL A 30 7.14 7.82 -7.70
CA VAL A 30 7.18 9.28 -7.55
C VAL A 30 6.43 9.96 -8.69
N GLY A 31 5.60 10.95 -8.35
CA GLY A 31 4.80 11.69 -9.32
C GLY A 31 3.56 10.96 -9.83
N ARG A 32 3.23 9.77 -9.28
CA ARG A 32 2.04 8.99 -9.64
C ARG A 32 1.02 9.00 -8.49
N PRO A 33 -0.30 9.13 -8.76
CA PRO A 33 -0.91 9.25 -10.08
C PRO A 33 -0.55 10.58 -10.77
N ASP A 34 -0.27 10.51 -12.07
CA ASP A 34 -0.11 11.66 -12.96
C ASP A 34 -1.42 11.92 -13.74
N ALA A 35 -1.46 12.97 -14.57
CA ALA A 35 -2.66 13.32 -15.32
C ALA A 35 -3.17 12.18 -16.24
N LYS A 36 -2.27 11.31 -16.72
CA LYS A 36 -2.67 10.14 -17.52
C LYS A 36 -3.32 9.09 -16.64
N ASP A 37 -2.80 8.83 -15.43
CA ASP A 37 -3.44 7.92 -14.47
C ASP A 37 -4.81 8.40 -14.06
N GLU A 38 -4.94 9.69 -13.78
CA GLU A 38 -6.21 10.29 -13.37
C GLU A 38 -7.27 10.13 -14.46
N ALA A 39 -6.89 10.34 -15.73
CA ALA A 39 -7.77 10.10 -16.86
C ALA A 39 -8.20 8.62 -16.97
N ILE A 40 -7.27 7.69 -16.78
CA ILE A 40 -7.54 6.24 -16.79
C ILE A 40 -8.47 5.84 -15.63
N MET A 41 -8.21 6.36 -14.42
CA MET A 41 -9.02 6.10 -13.22
C MET A 41 -10.45 6.63 -13.40
N ALA A 42 -10.61 7.83 -13.97
CA ALA A 42 -11.90 8.44 -14.23
C ALA A 42 -12.70 7.63 -15.27
N ASP A 43 -12.08 7.25 -16.39
CA ASP A 43 -12.73 6.42 -17.42
C ASP A 43 -13.08 5.03 -16.89
N PHE A 44 -12.20 4.41 -16.09
CA PHE A 44 -12.50 3.15 -15.41
C PHE A 44 -13.73 3.28 -14.51
N GLY A 45 -13.82 4.33 -13.69
CA GLY A 45 -14.97 4.59 -12.83
C GLY A 45 -16.27 4.74 -13.62
N ARG A 46 -16.24 5.49 -14.73
CA ARG A 46 -17.37 5.64 -15.65
C ARG A 46 -17.84 4.29 -16.23
N LYS A 47 -16.91 3.48 -16.75
CA LYS A 47 -17.23 2.17 -17.34
C LYS A 47 -17.75 1.18 -16.30
N ALA A 48 -17.17 1.15 -15.10
CA ALA A 48 -17.67 0.34 -14.00
C ALA A 48 -19.11 0.75 -13.60
N TYR A 49 -19.40 2.05 -13.56
CA TYR A 49 -20.73 2.56 -13.29
C TYR A 49 -21.75 2.16 -14.38
N GLU A 50 -21.39 2.29 -15.66
CA GLU A 50 -22.24 1.87 -16.78
C GLU A 50 -22.60 0.38 -16.71
N LYS A 51 -21.62 -0.48 -16.41
CA LYS A 51 -21.83 -1.91 -16.19
C LYS A 51 -22.83 -2.19 -15.06
N ILE A 52 -22.70 -1.48 -13.94
CA ILE A 52 -23.64 -1.59 -12.81
C ILE A 52 -25.07 -1.24 -13.25
N LEU A 53 -25.26 -0.17 -14.03
CA LEU A 53 -26.58 0.28 -14.47
C LEU A 53 -27.29 -0.73 -15.36
N VAL A 54 -26.56 -1.40 -16.25
CA VAL A 54 -27.13 -2.41 -17.17
C VAL A 54 -27.11 -3.83 -16.58
N GLY A 55 -26.66 -3.99 -15.33
CA GLY A 55 -26.58 -5.28 -14.67
C GLY A 55 -25.53 -6.24 -15.25
N ASP A 56 -24.49 -5.69 -15.90
CA ASP A 56 -23.37 -6.46 -16.41
C ASP A 56 -22.28 -6.61 -15.33
N TYR A 57 -22.08 -7.83 -14.85
CA TYR A 57 -21.06 -8.16 -13.86
C TYR A 57 -20.00 -9.11 -14.43
N THR A 58 -19.91 -9.21 -15.75
CA THR A 58 -18.90 -10.03 -16.41
C THR A 58 -17.56 -9.30 -16.38
N LEU A 59 -16.47 -10.03 -16.10
CA LEU A 59 -15.11 -9.54 -16.31
C LEU A 59 -14.61 -10.17 -17.60
N HIS A 60 -14.43 -9.37 -18.65
CA HIS A 60 -14.01 -9.82 -19.97
C HIS A 60 -12.53 -10.22 -20.02
N LYS A 61 -11.76 -9.85 -19.00
CA LYS A 61 -10.37 -10.25 -18.81
C LYS A 61 -10.20 -10.80 -17.39
N GLN A 62 -9.68 -12.02 -17.26
CA GLN A 62 -9.28 -12.53 -15.93
C GLN A 62 -8.07 -11.74 -15.44
N PRO A 63 -8.04 -11.32 -14.16
CA PRO A 63 -6.84 -10.76 -13.57
C PRO A 63 -5.73 -11.80 -13.59
N VAL A 64 -4.78 -11.63 -14.51
CA VAL A 64 -3.57 -12.43 -14.54
C VAL A 64 -2.62 -11.76 -13.57
N THR A 65 -2.21 -12.47 -12.54
CA THR A 65 -1.17 -11.98 -11.66
C THR A 65 0.17 -12.15 -12.38
N HIS A 66 0.58 -11.17 -13.19
CA HIS A 66 1.98 -11.03 -13.61
C HIS A 66 2.88 -10.56 -12.44
N TRP A 67 2.42 -10.73 -11.19
CA TRP A 67 3.24 -10.51 -10.00
C TRP A 67 4.46 -11.41 -10.15
N SER A 68 5.61 -10.75 -10.13
CA SER A 68 6.82 -11.16 -10.85
C SER A 68 7.10 -12.67 -10.81
N SER A 69 7.61 -13.23 -11.90
CA SER A 69 8.42 -14.45 -11.86
C SER A 69 9.68 -14.31 -11.01
N SER A 70 9.93 -13.15 -10.39
CA SER A 70 11.01 -12.97 -9.43
C SER A 70 10.78 -13.87 -8.22
N GLU A 71 11.79 -14.70 -7.98
CA GLU A 71 11.88 -15.57 -6.83
C GLU A 71 11.70 -14.78 -5.52
N TRP A 72 12.14 -13.52 -5.50
CA TRP A 72 12.00 -12.59 -4.39
C TRP A 72 10.53 -12.25 -4.03
N ALA A 73 9.68 -11.96 -5.02
CA ALA A 73 8.27 -11.68 -4.75
C ALA A 73 7.53 -12.93 -4.28
N ASN A 74 7.85 -14.09 -4.85
CA ASN A 74 7.29 -15.38 -4.44
C ASN A 74 7.70 -15.73 -3.00
N GLN A 75 8.94 -15.46 -2.60
CA GLN A 75 9.40 -15.62 -1.21
C GLN A 75 8.64 -14.69 -0.25
N THR A 76 8.36 -13.45 -0.66
CA THR A 76 7.57 -12.51 0.16
C THR A 76 6.12 -12.96 0.33
N ILE A 77 5.50 -13.51 -0.73
CA ILE A 77 4.16 -14.10 -0.67
C ILE A 77 4.14 -15.32 0.26
N ALA A 78 5.08 -16.26 0.08
CA ALA A 78 5.19 -17.45 0.92
C ALA A 78 5.42 -17.12 2.41
N PHE A 79 6.24 -16.09 2.69
CA PHE A 79 6.42 -15.58 4.04
C PHE A 79 5.09 -15.06 4.63
N ARG A 80 4.28 -14.33 3.85
CA ARG A 80 2.97 -13.83 4.31
C ARG A 80 1.96 -14.95 4.54
N GLU A 81 1.92 -15.95 3.69
CA GLU A 81 1.02 -17.10 3.82
C GLU A 81 1.35 -17.95 5.07
N LYS A 82 2.65 -18.13 5.36
CA LYS A 82 3.12 -18.91 6.52
C LYS A 82 2.77 -18.27 7.86
N ASN A 83 2.73 -16.93 7.93
CA ASN A 83 2.60 -16.20 9.19
C ASN A 83 1.17 -16.09 9.73
N LYS A 84 0.13 -16.64 9.06
CA LYS A 84 -1.29 -16.69 9.49
C LYS A 84 -1.95 -15.36 9.91
N GLU A 85 -1.22 -14.25 9.89
CA GLU A 85 -1.71 -12.87 9.98
C GLU A 85 -1.66 -12.23 8.60
N PRO A 86 -2.67 -12.46 7.74
CA PRO A 86 -2.60 -12.14 6.32
C PRO A 86 -2.51 -10.62 6.00
N TYR A 87 -2.62 -9.75 6.99
CA TYR A 87 -2.74 -8.31 6.79
C TYR A 87 -1.86 -7.44 7.70
N CYS A 88 -1.18 -8.02 8.70
CA CYS A 88 -0.32 -7.27 9.59
C CYS A 88 1.14 -7.53 9.24
N PHE A 89 1.91 -6.47 9.02
CA PHE A 89 3.35 -6.60 8.82
C PHE A 89 4.01 -7.24 10.06
N PRO A 90 5.15 -7.93 9.91
CA PRO A 90 5.94 -8.37 11.06
C PRO A 90 6.24 -7.19 12.00
N LYS A 91 6.39 -7.45 13.31
CA LYS A 91 6.59 -6.38 14.31
C LYS A 91 7.81 -5.52 13.98
N GLU A 92 8.83 -6.13 13.39
CA GLU A 92 10.07 -5.49 12.95
C GLU A 92 9.79 -4.38 11.92
N PHE A 93 8.92 -4.64 10.95
CA PHE A 93 8.50 -3.66 9.94
C PHE A 93 7.58 -2.57 10.52
N ARG A 94 6.92 -2.85 11.65
CA ARG A 94 6.07 -1.87 12.34
C ARG A 94 6.85 -0.98 13.30
N ALA A 95 8.00 -1.43 13.77
CA ALA A 95 8.86 -0.74 14.73
C ALA A 95 9.42 0.57 14.14
N LYS A 96 9.23 1.67 14.87
CA LYS A 96 9.54 3.04 14.45
C LYS A 96 10.09 3.84 15.62
N LYS A 97 10.85 4.88 15.30
CA LYS A 97 11.35 5.88 16.25
C LYS A 97 10.98 7.29 15.80
N ILE A 98 10.85 8.20 16.77
CA ILE A 98 10.69 9.64 16.54
C ILE A 98 11.99 10.34 16.99
N SER A 99 12.62 11.13 16.11
CA SER A 99 13.82 11.91 16.42
C SER A 99 13.53 13.19 17.21
N ASP A 100 14.57 13.94 17.53
CA ASP A 100 14.47 15.25 18.17
C ASP A 100 14.06 16.38 17.23
N ASP A 101 14.04 16.14 15.93
CA ASP A 101 13.48 17.07 14.93
C ASP A 101 11.95 17.20 15.03
N CYS A 102 11.32 16.36 15.85
CA CYS A 102 9.88 16.40 16.07
C CYS A 102 9.42 17.66 16.79
N ILE A 103 8.71 18.53 16.06
CA ILE A 103 8.08 19.74 16.58
C ILE A 103 6.70 19.50 17.23
N LYS A 104 6.31 18.24 17.48
CA LYS A 104 5.02 17.86 18.07
C LYS A 104 3.77 18.47 17.39
N CYS A 105 3.79 18.65 16.06
CA CYS A 105 2.66 19.21 15.28
C CYS A 105 1.39 18.31 15.22
N LYS A 106 1.50 17.06 15.71
CA LYS A 106 0.44 16.05 15.78
C LYS A 106 -0.14 15.61 14.41
N THR A 107 0.51 15.94 13.29
CA THR A 107 0.09 15.49 11.95
C THR A 107 0.07 13.96 11.85
N CYS A 108 1.08 13.28 12.40
CA CYS A 108 1.12 11.82 12.46
C CYS A 108 -0.05 11.24 13.27
N VAL A 109 -0.34 11.82 14.45
CA VAL A 109 -1.44 11.40 15.33
C VAL A 109 -2.78 11.50 14.60
N ARG A 110 -3.11 12.66 14.01
CA ARG A 110 -4.37 12.88 13.29
C ARG A 110 -4.60 11.96 12.09
N ASN A 111 -3.54 11.34 11.57
CA ASN A 111 -3.60 10.48 10.38
C ASN A 111 -3.37 9.00 10.73
N CYS A 112 -3.26 8.63 12.01
CA CYS A 112 -3.15 7.24 12.41
C CYS A 112 -4.57 6.63 12.42
N PRO A 113 -4.89 5.66 11.57
CA PRO A 113 -6.24 5.08 11.51
C PRO A 113 -6.56 4.17 12.71
N VAL A 114 -5.57 3.90 13.56
CA VAL A 114 -5.63 2.96 14.69
C VAL A 114 -5.03 3.57 15.97
N ASP A 115 -4.85 4.89 16.00
CA ASP A 115 -4.51 5.67 17.21
C ASP A 115 -3.32 5.17 18.04
N THR A 116 -2.24 4.74 17.39
CA THR A 116 -1.10 4.09 18.07
C THR A 116 0.04 5.01 18.53
N ILE A 117 -0.09 6.33 18.38
CA ILE A 117 1.04 7.26 18.52
C ILE A 117 0.86 8.12 19.77
N ASP A 118 1.76 7.95 20.74
CA ASP A 118 1.92 8.90 21.84
C ASP A 118 3.04 9.88 21.48
N ILE A 119 2.64 11.06 21.02
CA ILE A 119 3.56 12.11 20.57
C ILE A 119 4.27 12.82 21.73
N GLU A 120 3.72 12.75 22.95
CA GLU A 120 4.32 13.43 24.09
C GLU A 120 5.53 12.65 24.59
N ASN A 121 5.40 11.32 24.65
CA ASN A 121 6.47 10.40 25.01
C ASN A 121 7.28 9.90 23.80
N LYS A 122 6.89 10.27 22.57
CA LYS A 122 7.52 9.84 21.31
C LYS A 122 7.51 8.32 21.11
N THR A 123 6.45 7.64 21.55
CA THR A 123 6.30 6.18 21.50
C THR A 123 5.19 5.72 20.55
N PHE A 124 5.23 4.45 20.20
CA PHE A 124 4.22 3.78 19.37
C PHE A 124 3.74 2.51 20.06
N ASP A 125 2.44 2.26 20.04
CA ASP A 125 1.87 0.93 20.25
C ASP A 125 2.10 0.10 18.98
N ILE A 126 3.13 -0.75 19.01
CA ILE A 126 3.53 -1.57 17.87
C ILE A 126 2.58 -2.75 17.65
N ASP A 127 1.92 -3.22 18.71
CA ASP A 127 1.01 -4.35 18.62
C ASP A 127 -0.28 -3.96 17.91
N ALA A 128 -0.82 -2.77 18.19
CA ALA A 128 -1.96 -2.21 17.48
C ALA A 128 -1.60 -1.60 16.11
N CYS A 129 -0.32 -1.30 15.85
CA CYS A 129 0.12 -0.70 14.59
C CYS A 129 -0.14 -1.64 13.42
N ILE A 130 -0.83 -1.16 12.38
CA ILE A 130 -1.11 -1.95 11.16
C ILE A 130 -0.01 -1.83 10.09
N GLY A 131 1.05 -1.05 10.34
CA GLY A 131 2.13 -0.85 9.38
C GLY A 131 1.69 -0.14 8.10
N CYS A 132 0.87 0.92 8.19
CA CYS A 132 0.45 1.71 7.01
C CYS A 132 1.47 2.77 6.55
N TYR A 133 2.46 3.10 7.40
CA TYR A 133 3.53 4.08 7.16
C TYR A 133 3.07 5.53 6.89
N GLY A 134 1.77 5.82 7.04
CA GLY A 134 1.23 7.18 6.86
C GLY A 134 1.87 8.22 7.77
N CYS A 135 2.25 7.85 9.00
CA CYS A 135 2.93 8.74 9.94
C CYS A 135 4.31 9.21 9.44
N ILE A 136 5.07 8.32 8.78
CA ILE A 136 6.38 8.63 8.21
C ILE A 136 6.21 9.61 7.04
N ASN A 137 5.34 9.28 6.08
CA ASN A 137 5.17 10.08 4.86
C ASN A 137 4.57 11.48 5.08
N ARG A 138 3.80 11.65 6.16
CA ARG A 138 3.11 12.91 6.45
C ARG A 138 3.85 13.77 7.47
N CYS A 139 4.97 13.31 8.02
CA CYS A 139 5.75 14.10 8.95
C CYS A 139 6.47 15.24 8.20
N PRO A 140 6.14 16.52 8.44
CA PRO A 140 6.77 17.62 7.73
C PRO A 140 8.25 17.81 8.10
N MET A 141 8.66 17.29 9.26
CA MET A 141 10.03 17.34 9.75
C MET A 141 10.84 16.08 9.41
N HIS A 142 10.23 15.10 8.72
CA HIS A 142 10.83 13.79 8.48
C HIS A 142 11.37 13.11 9.76
N ALA A 143 10.77 13.42 10.91
CA ALA A 143 11.25 12.99 12.23
C ALA A 143 10.92 11.54 12.58
N ILE A 144 10.22 10.79 11.73
CA ILE A 144 9.79 9.41 12.02
C ILE A 144 10.49 8.46 11.04
N SER A 145 11.16 7.44 11.55
CA SER A 145 11.88 6.43 10.75
C SER A 145 11.62 5.02 11.27
N VAL A 146 11.76 4.02 10.39
CA VAL A 146 11.77 2.61 10.80
C VAL A 146 13.01 2.29 11.63
N THR A 147 12.90 1.27 12.48
CA THR A 147 14.03 0.77 13.27
C THR A 147 14.43 -0.62 12.80
N GLY A 148 15.73 -0.90 12.80
CA GLY A 148 16.28 -2.22 12.48
C GLY A 148 17.09 -2.22 11.17
N PRO A 149 18.32 -2.76 11.19
CA PRO A 149 19.18 -2.81 10.00
C PRO A 149 18.56 -3.68 8.89
N GLU A 150 17.91 -4.79 9.25
CA GLU A 150 17.28 -5.71 8.29
C GLU A 150 16.14 -5.04 7.50
N VAL A 151 15.28 -4.29 8.18
CA VAL A 151 14.18 -3.55 7.53
C VAL A 151 14.75 -2.45 6.63
N THR A 152 15.82 -1.79 7.05
CA THR A 152 16.46 -0.73 6.27
C THR A 152 17.07 -1.29 4.98
N GLU A 153 17.78 -2.41 5.07
CA GLU A 153 18.39 -3.07 3.91
C GLU A 153 17.31 -3.63 2.96
N PHE A 154 16.25 -4.24 3.50
CA PHE A 154 15.10 -4.67 2.71
C PHE A 154 14.48 -3.51 1.93
N MET A 155 14.23 -2.38 2.60
CA MET A 155 13.63 -1.20 1.97
C MET A 155 14.51 -0.63 0.86
N LYS A 156 15.83 -0.60 1.08
CA LYS A 156 16.80 -0.18 0.07
C LYS A 156 16.77 -1.07 -1.17
N GLY A 157 16.81 -2.39 -0.99
CA GLY A 157 16.72 -3.35 -2.10
C GLY A 157 15.40 -3.23 -2.87
N PHE A 158 14.28 -3.07 -2.16
CA PHE A 158 12.98 -2.82 -2.79
C PHE A 158 12.95 -1.53 -3.61
N ILE A 159 13.49 -0.44 -3.06
CA ILE A 159 13.59 0.85 -3.76
C ILE A 159 14.45 0.70 -5.01
N ASP A 160 15.63 0.10 -4.91
CA ASP A 160 16.55 -0.06 -6.04
C ASP A 160 15.94 -0.90 -7.18
N MET A 161 15.13 -1.90 -6.84
CA MET A 161 14.44 -2.74 -7.81
C MET A 161 13.33 -2.00 -8.59
N PHE A 162 12.58 -1.09 -7.94
CA PHE A 162 11.36 -0.53 -8.54
C PHE A 162 11.40 0.97 -8.84
N LYS A 163 12.34 1.75 -8.26
CA LYS A 163 12.34 3.23 -8.38
C LYS A 163 12.38 3.75 -9.81
N ASN A 164 12.98 2.98 -10.73
CA ASN A 164 13.14 3.36 -12.14
C ASN A 164 12.11 2.69 -13.07
N THR A 165 11.22 1.84 -12.53
CA THR A 165 10.24 1.10 -13.33
C THR A 165 8.95 1.89 -13.44
N ARG A 166 8.55 2.23 -14.67
CA ARG A 166 7.21 2.77 -14.94
C ARG A 166 6.27 1.63 -15.35
N LEU A 167 5.28 1.35 -14.50
CA LEU A 167 4.16 0.48 -14.83
C LEU A 167 2.95 1.31 -15.30
N GLU A 168 2.13 0.71 -16.15
CA GLU A 168 0.85 1.26 -16.62
C GLU A 168 -0.31 0.56 -15.89
N PRO A 169 -1.42 1.25 -15.59
CA PRO A 169 -2.55 0.62 -14.94
C PRO A 169 -3.12 -0.55 -15.75
N GLU A 170 -3.49 -1.63 -15.05
CA GLU A 170 -4.19 -2.76 -15.67
C GLU A 170 -5.67 -2.76 -15.30
N LEU A 171 -6.54 -2.81 -16.31
CA LEU A 171 -7.98 -2.78 -16.13
C LEU A 171 -8.61 -4.11 -16.55
N PHE A 172 -9.59 -4.55 -15.77
CA PHE A 172 -10.40 -5.73 -16.00
C PHE A 172 -11.85 -5.29 -15.88
N LEU A 173 -12.45 -4.99 -17.02
CA LEU A 173 -13.84 -4.59 -17.16
C LEU A 173 -14.67 -5.73 -17.73
#